data_AF-A0A1H4ALB5-F1
#
_entry.id   AF-A0A1H4ALB5-F1
#
_cell.length_a   1.000
_cell.length_b   1.000
_cell.length_c   1.000
_cell.angle_alpha   90.00
_cell.angle_beta   90.00
_cell.angle_gamma   90.00
#
_symmetry.space_group_name_H-M   'P 1'
#
loop_
_entity.id
_entity.type
_entity.pdbx_description
1 polymer ?
#
loop_
_entity_poly.entity_id
_entity_poly.type
_entity_poly.pdbx_seq_one_letter_code
_entity_poly.pdbx_strand_id
1 'polypeptide(L)'
;MYAFRFLSFLLLNFAVSDAAQGVNITLSDQTLLRTNLAEARLITELDDYAIVAGRSCVDCDENTSIYLHKIPRPGNGVNGEQGDPQSADRYTYPGKYVDYESKQLVEKTRMFYGLCYEGQPSLLWLSEYRDGDGWVKAEYLILVGDDGLKHRYNENRQPSIFYIEDTKCVELPGITAETEP
;
A
#
# COMPACT_ATOMS: atom_id res chain seq x y z
N MET A 1 9.36 45.94 53.26
CA MET A 1 8.11 45.41 52.66
C MET A 1 8.53 44.58 51.46
N TYR A 2 8.62 43.26 51.61
CA TYR A 2 9.14 42.34 50.60
C TYR A 2 8.04 41.91 49.64
N ALA A 3 8.26 42.06 48.33
CA ALA A 3 7.42 41.48 47.30
C ALA A 3 8.22 40.37 46.59
N PHE A 4 7.96 39.12 46.97
CA PHE A 4 8.35 37.94 46.20
C PHE A 4 7.08 37.42 45.53
N ARG A 5 6.97 37.53 44.20
CA ARG A 5 5.92 36.86 43.44
C ARG A 5 6.50 35.62 42.77
N PHE A 6 5.79 34.53 43.04
CA PHE A 6 5.99 33.16 42.57
C PHE A 6 6.16 33.08 41.05
N LEU A 7 7.20 32.35 40.62
CA LEU A 7 7.35 31.86 39.26
C LEU A 7 6.59 30.52 39.16
N SER A 8 5.41 30.51 38.52
CA SER A 8 4.76 29.26 38.14
C SER A 8 5.51 28.64 36.96
N PHE A 9 6.23 27.55 37.22
CA PHE A 9 6.71 26.67 36.16
C PHE A 9 5.53 25.87 35.61
N LEU A 10 5.06 26.22 34.40
CA LEU A 10 4.20 25.35 33.60
C LEU A 10 5.03 24.16 33.13
N LEU A 11 4.76 22.97 33.66
CA LEU A 11 5.23 21.72 33.11
C LEU A 11 4.43 21.44 31.82
N LEU A 12 5.06 21.65 30.67
CA LEU A 12 4.58 21.09 29.41
C LEU A 12 4.65 19.57 29.51
N ASN A 13 3.49 18.93 29.65
CA ASN A 13 3.37 17.50 29.38
C ASN A 13 3.52 17.32 27.86
N PHE A 14 4.68 16.85 27.43
CA PHE A 14 4.84 16.31 26.09
C PHE A 14 4.00 15.04 26.01
N ALA A 15 2.89 15.09 25.27
CA ALA A 15 2.20 13.90 24.82
C ALA A 15 3.18 13.12 23.94
N VAL A 16 3.65 11.99 24.43
CA VAL A 16 4.40 11.02 23.64
C VAL A 16 3.36 10.37 22.72
N SER A 17 3.38 10.74 21.44
CA SER A 17 2.60 10.07 20.42
C SER A 17 3.00 8.59 20.41
N ASP A 18 2.04 7.70 20.65
CA ASP A 18 2.23 6.26 20.56
C ASP A 18 2.51 5.93 19.09
N ALA A 19 3.78 5.70 18.76
CA ALA A 19 4.14 5.26 17.42
C ALA A 19 3.54 3.86 17.22
N ALA A 20 2.74 3.70 16.17
CA ALA A 20 2.14 2.41 15.82
C ALA A 20 3.18 1.29 15.91
N GLN A 21 2.93 0.28 16.76
CA GLN A 21 3.82 -0.86 16.89
C GLN A 21 3.79 -1.65 15.58
N GLY A 22 4.82 -1.45 14.76
CA GLY A 22 4.97 -2.16 13.49
C GLY A 22 4.96 -3.68 13.68
N VAL A 23 4.32 -4.37 12.74
CA VAL A 23 4.19 -5.84 12.76
C VAL A 23 5.35 -6.47 11.97
N ASN A 24 5.90 -7.57 12.49
CA ASN A 24 6.86 -8.41 11.77
C ASN A 24 6.12 -9.37 10.84
N ILE A 25 6.58 -9.44 9.59
CA ILE A 25 6.03 -10.34 8.57
C ILE A 25 7.02 -11.47 8.33
N THR A 26 6.55 -12.72 8.38
CA THR A 26 7.36 -13.88 8.03
C THR A 26 7.30 -14.14 6.54
N LEU A 27 8.47 -14.14 5.89
CA LEU A 27 8.65 -14.48 4.47
C LEU A 27 8.73 -16.01 4.28
N SER A 28 8.69 -16.44 3.02
CA SER A 28 8.73 -17.84 2.58
C SER A 28 9.97 -18.59 3.03
N ASP A 29 11.11 -17.89 3.14
CA ASP A 29 12.38 -18.41 3.65
C ASP A 29 12.49 -18.37 5.18
N GLN A 30 11.41 -18.02 5.88
CA GLN A 30 11.32 -17.80 7.33
C GLN A 30 12.06 -16.55 7.85
N THR A 31 12.61 -15.72 6.96
CA THR A 31 13.17 -14.42 7.33
C THR A 31 12.06 -13.50 7.80
N LEU A 32 12.36 -12.64 8.77
CA LEU A 32 11.43 -11.63 9.27
C LEU A 32 11.65 -10.31 8.53
N LEU A 33 10.63 -9.87 7.80
CA LEU A 33 10.53 -8.52 7.31
C LEU A 33 9.94 -7.64 8.40
N ARG A 34 10.74 -6.72 8.94
CA ARG A 34 10.25 -5.70 9.87
C ARG A 34 9.56 -4.58 9.12
N THR A 35 8.34 -4.24 9.52
CA THR A 35 7.56 -3.13 8.97
C THR A 35 7.20 -2.14 10.06
N ASN A 36 6.84 -0.90 9.70
CA ASN A 36 6.17 0.05 10.60
C ASN A 36 4.64 0.03 10.44
N LEU A 37 4.11 -0.89 9.63
CA LEU A 37 2.70 -0.94 9.30
C LEU A 37 1.92 -1.59 10.44
N ALA A 38 0.79 -0.98 10.75
CA ALA A 38 -0.24 -1.58 11.56
C ALA A 38 -1.01 -2.63 10.74
N GLU A 39 -1.48 -3.68 11.41
CA GLU A 39 -2.33 -4.73 10.81
C GLU A 39 -1.71 -5.37 9.56
N ALA A 40 -0.38 -5.38 9.49
CA ALA A 40 0.35 -5.78 8.30
C ALA A 40 0.22 -7.28 8.05
N ARG A 41 0.02 -7.67 6.78
CA ARG A 41 0.00 -9.06 6.34
C ARG A 41 0.67 -9.22 4.97
N LEU A 42 1.41 -10.31 4.81
CA LEU A 42 1.94 -10.70 3.50
C LEU A 42 0.79 -11.10 2.57
N ILE A 43 0.77 -10.52 1.37
CA ILE A 43 -0.08 -10.97 0.27
C ILE A 43 0.64 -12.07 -0.51
N THR A 44 1.84 -11.75 -0.98
CA THR A 44 2.70 -12.66 -1.75
C THR A 44 4.14 -12.14 -1.72
N GLU A 45 5.06 -13.00 -2.11
CA GLU A 45 6.37 -12.59 -2.62
C GLU A 45 6.34 -12.65 -4.14
N LEU A 46 6.97 -11.67 -4.78
CA LEU A 46 7.10 -11.56 -6.21
C LEU A 46 8.54 -11.16 -6.52
N ASP A 47 9.33 -12.14 -6.96
CA ASP A 47 10.78 -12.08 -7.09
C ASP A 47 11.50 -11.59 -5.83
N ASP A 48 12.00 -10.35 -5.86
CA ASP A 48 12.75 -9.68 -4.82
C ASP A 48 11.88 -8.71 -4.00
N TYR A 49 10.56 -8.78 -4.13
CA TYR A 49 9.62 -7.91 -3.43
C TYR A 49 8.59 -8.70 -2.61
N ALA A 50 8.35 -8.24 -1.38
CA ALA A 50 7.21 -8.64 -0.57
C ALA A 50 6.07 -7.64 -0.80
N ILE A 51 4.91 -8.17 -1.19
CA ILE A 51 3.68 -7.40 -1.37
C ILE A 51 2.90 -7.49 -0.08
N VAL A 52 2.72 -6.36 0.60
CA VAL A 52 2.17 -6.31 1.95
C VAL A 52 0.90 -5.47 1.94
N ALA A 53 -0.14 -5.95 2.61
CA ALA A 53 -1.29 -5.13 2.94
C ALA A 53 -1.19 -4.67 4.40
N GLY A 54 -1.50 -3.41 4.66
CA GLY A 54 -1.46 -2.85 6.02
C GLY A 54 -1.98 -1.43 6.07
N ARG A 55 -1.82 -0.79 7.23
CA ARG A 55 -2.18 0.62 7.47
C ARG A 55 -0.97 1.33 8.07
N SER A 56 -0.85 2.64 7.84
CA SER A 56 0.25 3.40 8.44
C SER A 56 -0.01 3.76 9.91
N CYS A 57 -1.27 3.73 10.34
CA CYS A 57 -1.71 4.01 11.71
C CYS A 57 -2.80 3.05 12.21
N VAL A 58 -2.91 2.97 13.53
CA VAL A 58 -4.03 2.32 14.26
C VAL A 58 -5.02 3.42 14.66
N ASP A 59 -6.32 3.10 14.68
CA ASP A 59 -7.40 4.01 15.11
C ASP A 59 -7.50 5.33 14.33
N CYS A 60 -7.04 5.35 13.09
CA CYS A 60 -7.22 6.45 12.15
C CYS A 60 -8.26 6.11 11.08
N ASP A 61 -8.72 7.11 10.32
CA ASP A 61 -9.63 6.90 9.18
C ASP A 61 -8.88 6.56 7.89
N GLU A 62 -7.82 5.76 8.01
CA GLU A 62 -7.02 5.34 6.86
C GLU A 62 -7.47 3.96 6.37
N ASN A 63 -7.77 3.82 5.08
CA ASN A 63 -8.01 2.51 4.49
C ASN A 63 -6.74 1.66 4.43
N THR A 64 -6.90 0.34 4.54
CA THR A 64 -5.84 -0.63 4.19
C THR A 64 -5.30 -0.30 2.81
N SER A 65 -3.97 -0.34 2.68
CA SER A 65 -3.23 -0.04 1.46
C SER A 65 -2.28 -1.20 1.12
N ILE A 66 -1.78 -1.21 -0.11
CA ILE A 66 -0.75 -2.14 -0.60
C ILE A 66 0.61 -1.44 -0.56
N TYR A 67 1.62 -2.15 -0.09
CA TYR A 67 3.00 -1.70 0.01
C TYR A 67 3.93 -2.72 -0.65
N LEU A 68 4.94 -2.22 -1.36
CA LEU A 68 5.96 -3.01 -2.01
C LEU A 68 7.28 -2.86 -1.24
N HIS A 69 7.71 -3.91 -0.57
CA HIS A 69 8.97 -3.92 0.18
C HIS A 69 10.00 -4.76 -0.55
N LYS A 70 11.16 -4.18 -0.88
CA LYS A 70 12.27 -4.96 -1.42
C LYS A 70 12.83 -5.89 -0.34
N ILE A 71 12.93 -7.17 -0.64
CA ILE A 71 13.44 -8.21 0.25
C ILE A 71 14.97 -8.10 0.28
N PRO A 72 15.59 -7.95 1.46
CA PRO A 72 17.05 -7.91 1.56
C PRO A 72 17.65 -9.25 1.13
N ARG A 73 18.50 -9.24 0.09
CA ARG A 73 19.24 -10.43 -0.37
C ARG A 73 20.70 -10.07 -0.64
N PRO A 74 21.65 -11.00 -0.44
CA PRO A 74 23.05 -10.75 -0.79
C PRO A 74 23.20 -10.32 -2.25
N GLY A 75 23.74 -9.12 -2.47
CA GLY A 75 24.03 -8.60 -3.81
C GLY A 75 22.93 -7.74 -4.47
N ASN A 76 21.75 -7.56 -3.87
CA ASN A 76 20.68 -6.73 -4.46
C ASN A 76 20.66 -5.26 -3.97
N GLY A 77 21.71 -4.85 -3.26
CA GLY A 77 21.95 -3.46 -2.84
C GLY A 77 21.13 -2.98 -1.64
N VAL A 78 20.30 -3.84 -1.03
CA VAL A 78 19.55 -3.51 0.19
C VAL A 78 20.32 -4.03 1.41
N ASN A 79 20.87 -3.12 2.20
CA ASN A 79 21.58 -3.45 3.44
C ASN A 79 20.62 -3.35 4.64
N GLY A 80 20.31 -4.47 5.30
CA GLY A 80 19.60 -4.51 6.58
C GLY A 80 18.44 -5.52 6.64
N GLU A 81 18.03 -5.93 7.85
CA GLU A 81 16.85 -6.77 8.14
C GLU A 81 15.52 -5.98 8.13
N GLN A 82 15.59 -4.71 7.75
CA GLN A 82 14.53 -3.73 7.92
C GLN A 82 14.23 -3.18 6.53
N GLY A 83 13.09 -3.57 5.95
CA GLY A 83 12.59 -2.85 4.78
C GLY A 83 12.44 -1.40 5.19
N ASP A 84 13.04 -0.45 4.47
CA ASP A 84 12.93 0.97 4.80
C ASP A 84 11.45 1.36 4.76
N PRO A 85 10.81 1.60 5.93
CA PRO A 85 9.37 1.79 6.00
C PRO A 85 8.93 3.16 5.45
N GLN A 86 9.88 4.10 5.24
CA GLN A 86 9.61 5.42 4.66
C GLN A 86 9.72 5.44 3.13
N SER A 87 10.27 4.38 2.52
CA SER A 87 10.53 4.29 1.08
C SER A 87 9.56 3.38 0.32
N ALA A 88 8.65 2.69 1.02
CA ALA A 88 7.69 1.81 0.38
C ALA A 88 6.57 2.64 -0.24
N ASP A 89 6.48 2.60 -1.57
CA ASP A 89 5.35 3.20 -2.29
C ASP A 89 4.03 2.60 -1.77
N ARG A 90 3.07 3.48 -1.51
CA ARG A 90 1.73 3.15 -1.03
C ARG A 90 0.76 3.15 -2.21
N TYR A 91 -0.01 2.07 -2.34
CA TYR A 91 -1.01 1.89 -3.39
C TYR A 91 -2.38 1.55 -2.80
N THR A 92 -3.43 1.87 -3.56
CA THR A 92 -4.82 1.56 -3.17
C THR A 92 -5.02 0.04 -3.07
N TYR A 93 -5.70 -0.40 -2.01
CA TYR A 93 -6.11 -1.80 -1.87
C TYR A 93 -7.32 -2.09 -2.81
N PRO A 94 -7.47 -3.27 -3.42
CA PRO A 94 -8.63 -3.52 -4.29
C PRO A 94 -9.95 -3.43 -3.52
N GLY A 95 -11.01 -2.99 -4.17
CA GLY A 95 -12.31 -2.89 -3.52
C GLY A 95 -13.34 -2.03 -4.22
N LYS A 96 -14.42 -1.77 -3.49
CA LYS A 96 -15.47 -0.80 -3.80
C LYS A 96 -15.38 0.34 -2.80
N TYR A 97 -15.22 1.55 -3.29
CA TYR A 97 -15.08 2.75 -2.50
C TYR A 97 -16.33 3.60 -2.64
N VAL A 98 -16.96 3.91 -1.51
CA VAL A 98 -18.11 4.78 -1.44
C VAL A 98 -17.71 6.12 -0.83
N ASP A 99 -18.29 7.20 -1.32
CA ASP A 99 -18.15 8.51 -0.71
C ASP A 99 -18.71 8.48 0.72
N TYR A 100 -17.94 8.99 1.69
CA TYR A 100 -18.29 8.95 3.10
C TYR A 100 -19.63 9.66 3.38
N GLU A 101 -19.94 10.77 2.70
CA GLU A 101 -21.15 11.55 2.98
C GLU A 101 -22.39 11.00 2.28
N SER A 102 -22.34 10.87 0.96
CA SER A 102 -23.46 10.48 0.11
C SER A 102 -23.69 8.97 0.08
N LYS A 103 -22.71 8.18 0.53
CA LYS A 103 -22.68 6.71 0.45
C LYS A 103 -22.80 6.19 -0.98
N GLN A 104 -22.55 7.03 -1.98
CA GLN A 104 -22.56 6.63 -3.38
C GLN A 104 -21.24 5.97 -3.76
N LEU A 105 -21.30 4.97 -4.64
CA LEU A 105 -20.11 4.34 -5.20
C LEU A 105 -19.35 5.35 -6.07
N VAL A 106 -18.11 5.63 -5.69
CA VAL A 106 -17.22 6.57 -6.39
C VAL A 106 -16.04 5.89 -7.07
N GLU A 107 -15.59 4.73 -6.58
CA GLU A 107 -14.52 3.97 -7.22
C GLU A 107 -14.71 2.46 -7.07
N LYS A 108 -14.26 1.71 -8.09
CA LYS A 108 -14.11 0.26 -8.09
C LYS A 108 -12.71 -0.06 -8.57
N THR A 109 -11.95 -0.81 -7.78
CA THR A 109 -10.58 -1.18 -8.12
C THR A 109 -10.40 -2.68 -7.96
N ARG A 110 -9.94 -3.35 -9.01
CA ARG A 110 -9.49 -4.74 -8.98
C ARG A 110 -7.97 -4.75 -9.03
N MET A 111 -7.34 -5.64 -8.29
CA MET A 111 -5.90 -5.80 -8.26
C MET A 111 -5.52 -7.24 -8.57
N PHE A 112 -4.51 -7.41 -9.41
CA PHE A 112 -3.94 -8.70 -9.75
C PHE A 112 -2.43 -8.70 -9.48
N TYR A 113 -1.87 -9.86 -9.20
CA TYR A 113 -0.44 -10.06 -9.04
C TYR A 113 0.02 -11.38 -9.66
N GLY A 114 1.30 -11.47 -10.01
CA GLY A 114 1.89 -12.67 -10.63
C GLY A 114 2.34 -12.40 -12.06
N LEU A 115 2.05 -13.30 -13.00
CA LEU A 115 2.45 -13.16 -14.42
C LEU A 115 1.31 -12.56 -15.26
N CYS A 116 0.93 -11.32 -14.95
CA CYS A 116 -0.23 -10.66 -15.57
C CYS A 116 0.10 -9.97 -16.90
N TYR A 117 1.38 -9.71 -17.21
CA TYR A 117 1.80 -8.98 -18.41
C TYR A 117 3.08 -9.54 -19.01
N GLU A 118 3.04 -9.91 -20.30
CA GLU A 118 4.15 -10.43 -21.11
C GLU A 118 5.05 -11.49 -20.43
N GLY A 119 4.47 -12.33 -19.55
CA GLY A 119 5.22 -13.34 -18.80
C GLY A 119 6.15 -12.77 -17.73
N GLN A 120 6.06 -11.48 -17.43
CA GLN A 120 6.83 -10.79 -16.41
C GLN A 120 6.07 -10.73 -15.08
N PRO A 121 6.78 -10.90 -13.95
CA PRO A 121 6.28 -10.61 -12.61
C PRO A 121 5.73 -9.18 -12.54
N SER A 122 4.46 -9.06 -12.20
CA SER A 122 3.72 -7.81 -12.29
C SER A 122 2.62 -7.69 -11.24
N LEU A 123 2.27 -6.43 -10.96
CA LEU A 123 1.07 -6.04 -10.24
C LEU A 123 0.23 -5.14 -11.13
N LEU A 124 -1.07 -5.39 -11.20
CA LEU A 124 -1.99 -4.70 -12.09
C LEU A 124 -3.20 -4.21 -11.31
N TRP A 125 -3.47 -2.91 -11.36
CA TRP A 125 -4.71 -2.30 -10.91
C TRP A 125 -5.57 -1.94 -12.12
N LEU A 126 -6.84 -2.37 -12.09
CA LEU A 126 -7.88 -1.98 -13.02
C LEU A 126 -8.94 -1.21 -12.24
N SER A 127 -8.98 0.10 -12.44
CA SER A 127 -9.82 1.02 -11.68
C SER A 127 -10.89 1.66 -12.55
N GLU A 128 -12.08 1.81 -12.00
CA GLU A 128 -13.14 2.66 -12.54
C GLU A 128 -13.54 3.66 -11.46
N TYR A 129 -13.38 4.96 -11.70
CA TYR A 129 -13.74 6.02 -10.75
C TYR A 129 -14.65 7.07 -11.36
N ARG A 130 -15.39 7.78 -10.51
CA ARG A 130 -16.28 8.87 -10.89
C ARG A 130 -15.50 10.11 -11.26
N ASP A 131 -15.86 10.70 -12.41
CA ASP A 131 -15.39 12.01 -12.84
C ASP A 131 -16.58 12.77 -13.43
N GLY A 132 -17.08 13.76 -12.70
CA GLY A 132 -18.39 14.39 -12.95
C GLY A 132 -19.52 13.35 -13.00
N ASP A 133 -20.31 13.40 -14.08
CA ASP A 133 -21.42 12.46 -14.29
C ASP A 133 -20.97 11.10 -14.86
N GLY A 134 -19.69 10.97 -15.23
CA GLY A 134 -19.13 9.83 -15.94
C GLY A 134 -18.40 8.83 -15.06
N TRP A 135 -17.89 7.78 -15.71
CA TRP A 135 -16.92 6.85 -15.16
C TRP A 135 -15.68 6.85 -16.04
N VAL A 136 -14.50 7.00 -15.44
CA VAL A 136 -13.21 6.90 -16.10
C VAL A 136 -12.59 5.56 -15.74
N LYS A 137 -11.96 4.91 -16.73
CA LYS A 137 -11.20 3.67 -16.53
C LYS A 137 -9.72 3.98 -16.54
N ALA A 138 -9.00 3.45 -15.56
CA ALA A 138 -7.55 3.56 -15.48
C ALA A 138 -6.92 2.19 -15.27
N GLU A 139 -5.76 2.01 -15.88
CA GLU A 139 -4.91 0.84 -15.72
C GLU A 139 -3.57 1.30 -15.15
N TYR A 140 -3.14 0.64 -14.08
CA TYR A 140 -1.84 0.88 -13.49
C TYR A 140 -1.08 -0.44 -13.34
N LEU A 141 0.06 -0.54 -14.00
CA LEU A 141 0.87 -1.74 -14.08
C LEU A 141 2.24 -1.44 -13.48
N ILE A 142 2.65 -2.27 -12.54
CA ILE A 142 4.03 -2.33 -12.03
C ILE A 142 4.65 -3.61 -12.55
N LEU A 143 5.76 -3.47 -13.28
CA LEU A 143 6.61 -4.58 -13.65
C LEU A 143 7.74 -4.69 -12.63
N VAL A 144 7.94 -5.90 -12.12
CA VAL A 144 9.05 -6.25 -11.23
C VAL A 144 10.14 -6.87 -12.10
N GLY A 145 11.36 -6.33 -11.99
CA GLY A 145 12.53 -6.87 -12.70
C GLY A 145 13.83 -6.46 -12.03
N ASP A 146 14.94 -6.90 -12.63
CA ASP A 146 16.29 -6.76 -12.04
C ASP A 146 16.70 -5.29 -11.80
N ASP A 147 16.23 -4.37 -12.65
CA ASP A 147 16.49 -2.93 -12.52
C ASP A 147 15.61 -2.23 -11.45
N GLY A 148 14.75 -2.99 -10.76
CA GLY A 148 13.73 -2.48 -9.84
C GLY A 148 12.34 -2.37 -10.46
N LEU A 149 11.49 -1.55 -9.82
CA LEU A 149 10.09 -1.38 -10.23
C LEU A 149 9.98 -0.46 -11.45
N LYS A 150 9.23 -0.89 -12.47
CA LYS A 150 8.89 -0.07 -13.64
C LYS A 150 7.38 0.16 -13.66
N HIS A 151 6.99 1.41 -13.49
CA HIS A 151 5.59 1.82 -13.39
C HIS A 151 5.08 2.24 -14.78
N ARG A 152 3.88 1.78 -15.13
CA ARG A 152 3.18 2.14 -16.37
C ARG A 152 1.76 2.54 -16.03
N TYR A 153 1.32 3.68 -16.57
CA TYR A 153 -0.01 4.20 -16.34
C TYR A 153 -0.72 4.45 -17.66
N ASN A 154 -1.98 4.03 -17.75
CA ASN A 154 -2.81 4.20 -18.94
C ASN A 154 -4.24 4.61 -18.53
N GLU A 155 -4.60 5.87 -18.77
CA GLU A 155 -5.94 6.42 -18.56
C GLU A 155 -6.83 6.36 -19.83
N ASN A 156 -6.33 5.84 -20.96
CA ASN A 156 -6.95 6.04 -22.27
C ASN A 156 -6.94 4.81 -23.20
N ARG A 157 -8.13 4.18 -23.34
CA ARG A 157 -8.75 3.42 -24.47
C ARG A 157 -7.94 2.47 -25.38
N GLN A 158 -6.62 2.37 -25.28
CA GLN A 158 -5.87 1.35 -25.99
C GLN A 158 -5.91 0.07 -25.17
N PRO A 159 -6.41 -1.05 -25.73
CA PRO A 159 -6.49 -2.30 -25.00
C PRO A 159 -5.08 -2.79 -24.70
N SER A 160 -4.72 -2.78 -23.43
CA SER A 160 -3.56 -3.52 -22.93
C SER A 160 -3.91 -5.01 -22.95
N ILE A 161 -2.99 -5.85 -23.42
CA ILE A 161 -3.16 -7.31 -23.40
C ILE A 161 -2.67 -7.80 -22.02
N PHE A 162 -3.62 -8.05 -21.12
CA PHE A 162 -3.35 -8.66 -19.82
C PHE A 162 -3.80 -10.12 -19.80
N TYR A 163 -3.07 -10.95 -19.06
CA TYR A 163 -3.34 -12.38 -18.91
C TYR A 163 -4.17 -12.67 -17.66
N ILE A 164 -5.23 -11.88 -17.41
CA ILE A 164 -6.04 -11.96 -16.17
C ILE A 164 -6.84 -13.27 -16.00
N GLU A 165 -6.98 -14.06 -17.07
CA GLU A 165 -7.60 -15.40 -17.01
C GLU A 165 -6.56 -16.52 -16.79
N ASP A 166 -5.26 -16.20 -16.83
CA ASP A 166 -4.21 -17.17 -16.54
C ASP A 166 -4.17 -17.45 -15.04
N THR A 167 -4.06 -18.73 -14.68
CA THR A 167 -3.89 -19.21 -13.30
C THR A 167 -2.70 -18.57 -12.55
N LYS A 168 -1.73 -18.00 -13.27
CA LYS A 168 -0.55 -17.32 -12.73
C LYS A 168 -0.76 -15.82 -12.54
N CYS A 169 -1.89 -15.26 -12.97
CA CYS A 169 -2.30 -13.90 -12.67
C CYS A 169 -3.46 -13.94 -11.67
N VAL A 170 -3.15 -13.74 -10.40
CA VAL A 170 -4.07 -13.98 -9.29
C VAL A 170 -4.73 -12.68 -8.90
N GLU A 171 -6.07 -12.65 -8.87
CA GLU A 171 -6.82 -11.52 -8.34
C GLU A 171 -6.75 -11.51 -6.80
N LEU A 172 -6.40 -10.36 -6.22
CA LEU A 172 -6.48 -10.14 -4.79
C LEU A 172 -7.91 -9.76 -4.41
N PRO A 173 -8.57 -10.48 -3.48
CA PRO A 173 -9.92 -10.13 -3.04
C PRO A 173 -9.98 -8.72 -2.46
N GLY A 174 -10.95 -7.95 -2.96
CA GLY A 174 -11.16 -6.57 -2.54
C GLY A 174 -12.05 -6.42 -1.30
N ILE A 175 -12.08 -5.20 -0.76
CA ILE A 175 -12.91 -4.80 0.38
C ILE A 175 -14.02 -3.82 -0.04
N THR A 176 -14.92 -3.48 0.87
CA THR A 176 -15.75 -2.27 0.76
C THR A 176 -15.25 -1.26 1.77
N ALA A 177 -14.98 -0.05 1.32
CA ALA A 177 -14.38 1.00 2.13
C ALA A 177 -15.04 2.35 1.82
N GLU A 178 -14.91 3.29 2.75
CA GLU A 178 -15.34 4.68 2.55
C GLU A 178 -14.14 5.53 2.15
N THR A 179 -14.36 6.58 1.36
CA THR A 179 -13.33 7.55 0.97
C THR A 179 -13.89 8.96 1.06
N GLU A 180 -13.03 9.91 1.38
CA GLU A 180 -13.34 11.33 1.18
C GLU A 180 -13.36 11.64 -0.33
N PRO A 181 -14.23 12.57 -0.78
CA PRO A 181 -14.40 12.93 -2.19
C PRO A 181 -13.26 13.77 -2.77
#